data_AF-A0A7D3WZJ3-F1
#
_entry.id   AF-A0A7D3WZJ3-F1
#
_cell.length_a   1.000
_cell.length_b   1.000
_cell.length_c   1.000
_cell.angle_alpha   90.00
_cell.angle_beta   90.00
_cell.angle_gamma   90.00
#
_symmetry.space_group_name_H-M   'P 1'
#
loop_
_entity.id
_entity.type
_entity.pdbx_description
1 polymer ?
#
loop_
_entity_poly.entity_id
_entity_poly.type
_entity_poly.pdbx_seq_one_letter_code
_entity_poly.pdbx_strand_id
1 'polypeptide(L)'
;MAGSLFLTFPDDGPYLVVFVGFCPAARHAERYADTLGQALHGKVVLLHVRRAALFDPCKLVGERYRQAELATEVDTTAALHRQATGLRTPATVATCCPPLPMT
;
A
#
# COMPACT_ATOMS: atom_id res chain seq x y z
N MET A 1 17.75 -9.85 -10.63
CA MET A 1 17.06 -10.70 -9.64
C MET A 1 15.74 -10.05 -9.30
N ALA A 2 14.60 -10.67 -9.60
CA ALA A 2 13.28 -10.16 -9.20
C ALA A 2 13.16 -10.21 -7.67
N GLY A 3 13.04 -9.06 -7.02
CA GLY A 3 12.71 -8.99 -5.60
C GLY A 3 11.31 -9.52 -5.39
N SER A 4 11.18 -10.78 -4.95
CA SER A 4 9.90 -11.35 -4.56
C SER A 4 9.55 -10.86 -3.16
N LEU A 5 8.44 -10.13 -3.03
CA LEU A 5 7.88 -9.82 -1.72
C LEU A 5 7.04 -11.03 -1.28
N PHE A 6 7.55 -11.79 -0.32
CA PHE A 6 6.79 -12.85 0.33
C PHE A 6 5.96 -12.24 1.47
N LEU A 7 4.64 -12.24 1.31
CA LEU A 7 3.71 -11.91 2.39
C LEU A 7 3.41 -13.20 3.17
N THR A 8 3.88 -13.28 4.41
CA THR A 8 3.54 -14.38 5.31
C THR A 8 2.34 -13.97 6.14
N PHE A 9 1.32 -14.83 6.13
CA PHE A 9 0.07 -14.64 6.84
C PHE A 9 0.03 -15.60 8.03
N PRO A 10 0.26 -15.14 9.26
CA PRO A 10 0.48 -16.02 10.41
C PRO A 10 -0.77 -16.71 10.96
N ASP A 11 -1.97 -16.34 10.50
CA ASP A 11 -3.25 -16.84 11.02
C ASP A 11 -4.17 -17.35 9.90
N ASP A 12 -5.12 -18.24 10.21
CA ASP A 12 -6.07 -18.83 9.25
C ASP A 12 -7.25 -17.90 8.84
N GLY A 13 -7.12 -16.59 9.07
CA GLY A 13 -8.16 -15.59 8.80
C GLY A 13 -8.06 -14.96 7.39
N PRO A 14 -9.12 -14.29 6.90
CA PRO A 14 -9.07 -13.60 5.62
C PRO A 14 -8.15 -12.38 5.69
N TYR A 15 -7.23 -12.26 4.72
CA TYR A 15 -6.37 -11.10 4.55
C TYR A 15 -6.79 -10.30 3.32
N LEU A 16 -6.96 -8.99 3.51
CA LEU A 16 -7.23 -8.05 2.44
C LEU A 16 -5.95 -7.28 2.12
N VAL A 17 -5.38 -7.52 0.94
CA VAL A 17 -4.20 -6.79 0.47
C VAL A 17 -4.66 -5.58 -0.34
N VAL A 18 -4.23 -4.39 0.06
CA VAL A 18 -4.60 -3.13 -0.60
C VAL A 18 -3.36 -2.34 -0.98
N PHE A 19 -3.32 -1.86 -2.22
CA PHE A 19 -2.29 -0.92 -2.66
C PHE A 19 -2.49 0.44 -2.03
N VAL A 20 -1.48 0.90 -1.32
CA VAL A 20 -1.48 2.20 -0.64
C VAL A 20 -0.60 3.20 -1.35
N GLY A 21 -1.11 4.42 -1.43
CA GLY A 21 -0.50 5.55 -2.12
C GLY A 21 -1.23 6.83 -1.77
N PHE A 22 -0.69 7.97 -2.18
CA PHE A 22 -1.20 9.26 -1.71
C PHE A 22 -2.34 9.83 -2.57
N CYS A 23 -2.76 9.10 -3.61
CA CYS A 23 -3.89 9.49 -4.45
C CYS A 23 -5.26 9.21 -3.78
N PRO A 24 -6.32 9.94 -4.16
CA PRO A 24 -7.66 9.73 -3.61
C PRO A 24 -8.22 8.31 -3.82
N ALA A 25 -7.87 7.67 -4.94
CA ALA A 25 -8.32 6.31 -5.24
C ALA A 25 -7.75 5.28 -4.25
N ALA A 26 -6.46 5.39 -3.92
CA ALA A 26 -5.82 4.56 -2.91
C ALA A 26 -6.46 4.76 -1.52
N ARG A 27 -6.68 6.02 -1.12
CA ARG A 27 -7.38 6.31 0.15
C ARG A 27 -8.82 5.76 0.19
N HIS A 28 -9.51 5.71 -0.94
CA HIS A 28 -10.83 5.10 -1.01
C HIS A 28 -10.75 3.58 -0.83
N ALA A 29 -9.80 2.92 -1.51
CA ALA A 29 -9.57 1.49 -1.38
C ALA A 29 -9.21 1.07 0.05
N GLU A 30 -8.40 1.86 0.75
CA GLU A 30 -8.06 1.64 2.16
C GLU A 30 -9.28 1.67 3.07
N ARG A 31 -10.15 2.69 2.93
CA ARG A 31 -11.39 2.80 3.73
C ARG A 31 -12.36 1.64 3.45
N TYR A 32 -12.43 1.23 2.19
CA TYR A 32 -13.23 0.08 1.80
C TYR A 32 -12.71 -1.20 2.47
N ALA A 33 -11.40 -1.43 2.44
CA ALA A 33 -10.79 -2.60 3.07
C ALA A 33 -10.86 -2.58 4.59
N ASP A 34 -10.79 -1.41 5.24
CA ASP A 34 -11.07 -1.28 6.68
C ASP A 34 -12.51 -1.71 7.01
N THR A 35 -13.47 -1.26 6.21
CA THR A 35 -14.89 -1.60 6.42
C THR A 35 -15.14 -3.10 6.17
N LEU A 36 -14.57 -3.65 5.10
CA LEU A 36 -14.70 -5.06 4.77
C LEU A 36 -13.96 -5.96 5.77
N GLY A 37 -12.78 -5.54 6.22
CA GLY A 37 -11.99 -6.24 7.22
C GLY A 37 -12.71 -6.34 8.56
N GLN A 38 -13.42 -5.28 8.98
CA GLN A 38 -14.32 -5.33 10.14
C GLN A 38 -15.44 -6.36 9.96
N ALA A 39 -16.11 -6.35 8.79
CA ALA A 39 -17.22 -7.26 8.52
C ALA A 39 -16.80 -8.74 8.46
N LEU A 40 -15.58 -9.00 7.99
CA LEU A 40 -15.03 -10.36 7.85
C LEU A 40 -14.24 -10.83 9.09
N HIS A 41 -14.11 -9.97 10.11
CA HIS A 41 -13.16 -10.18 11.21
C HIS A 41 -11.74 -10.53 10.71
N GLY A 42 -11.35 -9.92 9.59
CA GLY A 42 -10.10 -10.17 8.89
C GLY A 42 -8.97 -9.22 9.29
N LYS A 43 -7.89 -9.25 8.52
CA LYS A 43 -6.73 -8.36 8.67
C LYS A 43 -6.44 -7.65 7.35
N VAL A 44 -5.90 -6.43 7.43
CA VAL A 44 -5.56 -5.63 6.25
C VAL A 44 -4.04 -5.57 6.09
N VAL A 45 -3.56 -5.79 4.88
CA VAL A 45 -2.16 -5.53 4.51
C VAL A 45 -2.11 -4.34 3.57
N LEU A 46 -1.50 -3.26 4.06
CA LEU A 46 -1.24 -2.05 3.30
C LEU A 46 0.06 -2.25 2.51
N LEU A 47 -0.06 -2.49 1.21
CA LEU A 47 1.05 -2.77 0.31
C LEU A 47 1.49 -1.50 -0.41
N HIS A 48 2.64 -0.96 -0.02
CA HIS A 48 3.27 0.14 -0.73
C HIS A 48 4.30 -0.38 -1.72
N VAL A 49 4.18 0.02 -2.99
CA VAL A 49 5.14 -0.36 -4.03
C VAL A 49 6.02 0.84 -4.33
N ARG A 50 7.32 0.73 -4.03
CA ARG A 50 8.30 1.78 -4.33
C ARG A 50 8.45 1.95 -5.85
N ARG A 51 8.52 3.21 -6.27
CA ARG A 51 8.27 3.70 -7.63
C ARG A 51 9.32 3.35 -8.69
N ALA A 52 10.34 2.56 -8.37
CA ALA A 52 11.13 1.87 -9.38
C ALA A 52 10.30 0.82 -10.16
N ALA A 53 9.07 0.52 -9.71
CA ALA A 53 8.18 -0.46 -10.32
C ALA A 53 7.41 0.11 -11.49
N LEU A 54 7.29 -0.70 -12.54
CA LEU A 54 6.41 -0.48 -13.70
C LEU A 54 4.93 -0.29 -13.32
N PHE A 55 4.54 -0.54 -12.07
CA PHE A 55 3.17 -0.48 -11.57
C PHE A 55 2.98 0.72 -10.63
N ASP A 56 2.51 1.83 -11.20
CA ASP A 56 2.13 3.04 -10.45
C ASP A 56 0.60 3.18 -10.56
N PRO A 57 -0.17 2.78 -9.53
CA PRO A 57 -1.63 2.91 -9.57
C PRO A 57 -2.09 4.37 -9.71
N CYS A 58 -1.23 5.35 -9.38
CA CYS A 58 -1.48 6.77 -9.63
C CYS A 58 -1.28 7.16 -11.10
N LYS A 59 -0.51 6.41 -11.91
CA LYS A 59 -0.44 6.63 -13.38
C LYS A 59 -1.79 6.42 -14.06
N LEU A 60 -2.64 5.54 -13.54
CA LEU A 60 -4.03 5.36 -13.99
C LEU A 60 -4.90 6.58 -13.69
N VAL A 61 -4.53 7.41 -12.71
CA VAL A 61 -5.32 8.56 -12.21
C VAL A 61 -4.77 9.92 -12.71
N GLY A 62 -3.61 9.94 -13.37
CA GLY A 62 -3.11 11.07 -14.17
C GLY A 62 -1.91 11.85 -13.58
N GLU A 63 -1.28 12.65 -14.44
CA GLU A 63 0.01 13.37 -14.21
C GLU A 63 0.02 14.32 -13.01
N ARG A 64 -1.11 14.92 -12.63
CA ARG A 64 -1.16 15.90 -11.53
C ARG A 64 -0.96 15.25 -10.16
N TYR A 65 -1.40 14.01 -9.98
CA TYR A 65 -1.15 13.25 -8.75
C TYR A 65 0.31 12.83 -8.63
N ARG A 66 0.98 12.65 -9.77
CA ARG A 66 2.41 12.31 -9.85
C ARG A 66 3.29 13.32 -9.12
N GLN A 67 3.04 14.60 -9.32
CA GLN A 67 3.86 15.68 -8.76
C GLN A 67 3.61 15.88 -7.26
N ALA A 68 2.37 15.70 -6.79
CA ALA A 68 2.03 15.80 -5.37
C ALA A 68 2.64 14.65 -4.54
N GLU A 69 2.74 13.45 -5.13
CA GLU A 69 3.36 12.29 -4.50
C GLU A 69 4.89 12.40 -4.44
N LEU A 70 5.53 12.88 -5.52
CA LEU A 70 6.97 13.17 -5.57
C LEU A 70 7.41 14.22 -4.54
N ALA A 71 6.57 15.22 -4.27
CA ALA A 71 6.86 16.25 -3.25
C ALA A 71 6.72 15.73 -1.81
N THR A 72 6.09 14.57 -1.60
CA THR A 72 5.77 13.99 -0.29
C THR A 72 6.74 12.85 0.09
N GLU A 73 7.75 12.56 -0.75
CA GLU A 73 8.74 11.48 -0.55
C GLU A 73 9.79 11.81 0.54
N VAL A 74 9.38 12.50 1.59
CA VAL A 74 10.14 12.65 2.84
C VAL A 74 9.35 11.90 3.91
N ASP A 75 9.67 10.62 4.02
CA ASP A 75 9.25 9.64 5.04
C ASP A 75 7.91 8.90 4.80
N THR A 76 7.76 8.36 3.59
CA THR A 76 6.64 7.51 3.15
C THR A 76 6.36 6.35 4.12
N THR A 77 7.39 5.71 4.68
CA THR A 77 7.22 4.60 5.63
C THR A 77 6.55 5.05 6.92
N ALA A 78 6.97 6.15 7.52
CA ALA A 78 6.35 6.69 8.73
C ALA A 78 4.91 7.18 8.48
N ALA A 79 4.64 7.75 7.31
CA ALA A 79 3.28 8.12 6.90
C ALA A 79 2.36 6.87 6.80
N LEU A 80 2.85 5.80 6.19
CA LEU A 80 2.10 4.55 6.03
C LEU A 80 1.85 3.84 7.35
N HIS A 81 2.82 3.81 8.25
CA HIS A 81 2.60 3.27 9.60
C HIS A 81 1.56 4.07 10.37
N ARG A 82 1.61 5.42 10.31
CA ARG A 82 0.56 6.25 10.91
C ARG A 82 -0.82 5.96 10.32
N GLN A 83 -0.89 5.73 9.02
CA GLN A 83 -2.12 5.39 8.33
C GLN A 83 -2.66 4.02 8.78
N ALA A 84 -1.79 3.02 8.91
CA ALA A 84 -2.15 1.69 9.43
C ALA A 84 -2.73 1.76 10.85
N THR A 85 -2.13 2.56 11.73
CA THR A 85 -2.62 2.76 13.11
C THR A 85 -3.98 3.46 13.15
N GLY A 86 -4.35 4.19 12.10
CA GLY A 86 -5.66 4.85 11.99
C GLY A 86 -6.79 3.92 11.55
N LEU A 87 -6.50 2.69 11.14
CA LEU A 87 -7.52 1.70 10.76
C LEU A 87 -8.12 1.01 11.98
N ARG A 88 -9.39 0.63 11.86
CA ARG A 88 -10.11 -0.10 12.91
C ARG A 88 -9.85 -1.59 12.79
N THR A 89 -9.59 -2.09 11.59
CA THR A 89 -9.11 -3.45 11.36
C THR A 89 -7.61 -3.55 11.66
N PRO A 90 -7.14 -4.65 12.28
CA PRO A 90 -5.71 -4.89 12.42
C PRO A 90 -4.99 -4.79 11.07
N ALA A 91 -4.02 -3.88 10.98
CA ALA A 91 -3.35 -3.55 9.74
C ALA A 91 -1.84 -3.74 9.85
N THR A 92 -1.22 -4.24 8.78
CA THR A 92 0.24 -4.35 8.65
C THR A 92 0.71 -3.66 7.38
N VAL A 93 1.85 -2.98 7.44
CA VAL A 93 2.45 -2.31 6.28
C VAL A 93 3.48 -3.25 5.67
N ALA A 94 3.36 -3.49 4.37
CA ALA A 94 4.35 -4.21 3.58
C ALA A 94 4.88 -3.29 2.48
N THR A 95 6.19 -3.26 2.28
CA THR A 95 6.80 -2.46 1.22
C THR A 95 7.45 -3.37 0.18
N CYS A 96 7.01 -3.29 -1.06
CA CYS A 96 7.69 -3.92 -2.19
C CYS A 96 8.67 -2.93 -2.82
N CYS A 97 9.94 -3.31 -2.92
CA CYS A 97 10.91 -2.61 -3.75
C CYS A 97 11.25 -3.54 -4.92
N PRO A 98 10.86 -3.20 -6.17
CA PRO A 98 11.36 -3.96 -7.31
C PRO A 98 12.87 -3.71 -7.45
N PRO A 99 13.60 -4.65 -8.07
CA PRO A 99 14.99 -4.42 -8.43
C PRO A 99 15.06 -3.27 -9.44
N LEU A 100 16.01 -2.36 -9.23
CA LEU A 100 16.38 -1.39 -10.27
C LEU A 100 16.89 -2.17 -11.50
N PRO A 101 16.53 -1.77 -12.73
CA PRO A 101 17.18 -2.33 -13.91
C PRO A 101 18.67 -1.99 -13.85
N MET A 102 19.53 -3.01 -13.81
CA MET A 102 20.97 -2.81 -13.98
C MET A 102 21.21 -2.51 -15.46
N THR A 103 21.65 -1.29 -15.77
CA THR A 103 22.22 -0.89 -17.06
C THR A 103 23.54 -1.56 -17.31
#